data_AF-A0A2G2XV75-F1
#
_entry.id   AF-A0A2G2XV75-F1
#
_cell.length_a   1.000
_cell.length_b   1.000
_cell.length_c   1.000
_cell.angle_alpha   90.00
_cell.angle_beta   90.00
_cell.angle_gamma   90.00
#
_symmetry.space_group_name_H-M   'P 1'
#
loop_
_entity.id
_entity.type
_entity.pdbx_description
1 polymer ?
#
loop_
_entity_poly.entity_id
_entity_poly.type
_entity_poly.pdbx_seq_one_letter_code
_entity_poly.pdbx_strand_id
1 'polypeptide(L)'
;MAVKRRRVPVVLWRLFHNRARTLLNTILSLIPLKTSANCRCRGRRCFGCVGENEAMSFLLREDDPDDYKKLLNRCFVVVSDQAPPLRSYDTHCRWPHLELVRRTIEMTINEQCRSSNILSFGYDKTSRFSNTVELLTSPSWSLLLTRIGDVLMVYLLKSTSIFLRLPRNKYHQVAGVPISDLCIKSHLRISATTYKSSLPHPGNY
;
A
#
# COMPACT_ATOMS: atom_id res chain seq x y z
N MET A 1 -6.71 -5.58 25.78
CA MET A 1 -7.73 -4.63 25.28
C MET A 1 -8.15 -5.03 23.87
N ALA A 2 -9.44 -5.27 23.63
CA ALA A 2 -9.91 -5.69 22.31
C ALA A 2 -9.80 -4.52 21.31
N VAL A 3 -8.95 -4.69 20.29
CA VAL A 3 -8.83 -3.73 19.19
C VAL A 3 -10.16 -3.72 18.44
N LYS A 4 -11.00 -2.68 18.61
CA LYS A 4 -12.18 -2.47 17.77
C LYS A 4 -11.74 -2.52 16.31
N ARG A 5 -12.11 -3.58 15.58
CA ARG A 5 -11.86 -3.70 14.13
C ARG A 5 -12.45 -2.46 13.47
N ARG A 6 -11.58 -1.57 12.99
CA ARG A 6 -12.03 -0.31 12.38
C ARG A 6 -12.60 -0.61 11.00
N ARG A 7 -13.78 -0.05 10.73
CA ARG A 7 -14.50 -0.29 9.49
C ARG A 7 -13.78 0.38 8.33
N VAL A 8 -13.49 -0.40 7.30
CA VAL A 8 -12.97 0.10 6.01
C VAL A 8 -13.95 1.14 5.46
N PRO A 9 -13.48 2.28 4.91
CA PRO A 9 -14.33 3.26 4.24
C PRO A 9 -15.21 2.61 3.20
N VAL A 10 -16.49 3.00 3.13
CA VAL A 10 -17.51 2.33 2.29
C VAL A 10 -17.07 2.22 0.83
N VAL A 11 -16.46 3.27 0.27
CA VAL A 11 -15.97 3.27 -1.12
C VAL A 11 -14.88 2.23 -1.32
N LEU A 12 -13.89 2.15 -0.41
CA LEU A 12 -12.82 1.15 -0.48
C LEU A 12 -13.37 -0.27 -0.30
N TRP A 13 -14.35 -0.45 0.61
CA TRP A 13 -15.01 -1.73 0.81
C TRP A 13 -15.76 -2.20 -0.43
N ARG A 14 -16.48 -1.31 -1.12
CA ARG A 14 -17.21 -1.65 -2.35
C ARG A 14 -16.28 -2.06 -3.49
N LEU A 15 -15.11 -1.43 -3.60
CA LEU A 15 -14.19 -1.69 -4.71
C LEU A 15 -13.23 -2.86 -4.44
N PHE A 16 -12.77 -3.01 -3.20
CA PHE A 16 -11.68 -3.91 -2.85
C PHE A 16 -12.06 -4.97 -1.82
N HIS A 17 -13.24 -4.86 -1.19
CA HIS A 17 -13.71 -5.78 -0.17
C HIS A 17 -12.64 -6.05 0.90
N ASN A 18 -12.37 -7.33 1.18
CA ASN A 18 -11.40 -7.79 2.17
C ASN A 18 -9.94 -7.44 1.85
N ARG A 19 -9.63 -6.97 0.63
CA ARG A 19 -8.26 -6.59 0.25
C ARG A 19 -7.85 -5.24 0.80
N ALA A 20 -8.79 -4.34 1.09
CA ALA A 20 -8.49 -3.07 1.74
C ALA A 20 -8.25 -3.29 3.23
N ARG A 21 -6.98 -3.23 3.64
CA ARG A 21 -6.53 -3.47 5.02
C ARG A 21 -5.73 -2.28 5.52
N THR A 22 -5.57 -2.16 6.84
CA THR A 22 -4.68 -1.13 7.38
C THR A 22 -3.25 -1.36 6.92
N LEU A 23 -2.43 -0.31 6.88
CA LEU A 23 -1.01 -0.42 6.53
C LEU A 23 -0.29 -1.46 7.42
N LEU A 24 -0.56 -1.46 8.72
CA LEU A 24 -0.04 -2.47 9.66
C LEU A 24 -0.38 -3.91 9.23
N ASN A 25 -1.66 -4.19 9.00
CA ASN A 25 -2.11 -5.55 8.65
C ASN A 25 -1.61 -5.98 7.28
N THR A 26 -1.47 -5.03 6.34
CA THR A 26 -0.88 -5.31 5.04
C THR A 26 0.58 -5.72 5.18
N ILE A 27 1.39 -4.95 5.93
CA ILE A 27 2.81 -5.27 6.16
C ILE A 27 2.97 -6.65 6.82
N LEU A 28 2.19 -6.92 7.88
CA LEU A 28 2.21 -8.22 8.57
C LEU A 28 1.90 -9.39 7.63
N SER A 29 1.05 -9.18 6.63
CA SER A 29 0.71 -10.23 5.66
C SER A 29 1.67 -10.39 4.48
N LEU A 30 2.53 -9.39 4.23
CA LEU A 30 3.44 -9.40 3.07
C LEU A 30 4.72 -10.18 3.34
N ILE A 31 5.06 -10.39 4.61
CA ILE A 31 6.31 -11.01 5.00
C ILE A 31 6.04 -12.45 5.45
N PRO A 32 6.59 -13.46 4.76
CA PRO A 32 6.52 -14.82 5.23
C PRO A 32 7.36 -14.92 6.50
N LEU A 33 6.70 -15.01 7.65
CA LEU A 33 7.28 -14.99 9.01
C LEU A 33 8.17 -16.22 9.34
N LYS A 34 8.71 -16.92 8.33
CA LYS A 34 9.41 -18.21 8.47
C LYS A 34 10.81 -18.29 7.86
N THR A 35 11.34 -17.22 7.25
CA THR A 35 12.67 -17.30 6.60
C THR A 35 13.78 -16.82 7.54
N SER A 36 14.02 -17.54 8.63
CA SER A 36 15.21 -17.37 9.46
C SER A 36 16.48 -17.92 8.80
N ALA A 37 16.35 -18.95 7.95
CA ALA A 37 17.50 -19.68 7.39
C ALA A 37 18.47 -18.79 6.56
N ASN A 38 17.97 -17.73 5.93
CA ASN A 38 18.77 -16.83 5.08
C ASN A 38 18.69 -15.34 5.51
N CYS A 39 18.25 -15.08 6.74
CA CYS A 39 18.04 -13.72 7.26
C CYS A 39 19.40 -13.02 7.44
N ARG A 40 19.65 -11.92 6.71
CA ARG A 40 20.91 -11.14 6.79
C ARG A 40 21.01 -10.22 8.00
N CYS A 41 20.13 -10.35 9.00
CA CYS A 41 20.05 -9.45 10.13
C CYS A 41 21.18 -9.61 11.17
N ARG A 42 22.05 -10.63 11.02
CA ARG A 42 23.20 -10.91 11.90
C ARG A 42 22.80 -10.95 13.39
N GLY A 43 21.61 -11.48 13.71
CA GLY A 43 21.11 -11.57 15.08
C GLY A 43 20.48 -10.29 15.65
N ARG A 44 20.41 -9.18 14.90
CA ARG A 44 19.85 -7.90 15.37
C ARG A 44 18.31 -7.84 15.48
N ARG A 45 17.63 -8.99 15.54
CA ARG A 45 16.15 -9.15 15.62
C ARG A 45 15.40 -8.23 14.64
N CYS A 46 15.41 -8.58 13.35
CA CYS A 46 14.66 -7.83 12.34
C CYS A 46 13.20 -8.30 12.21
N PHE A 47 12.36 -7.52 11.51
CA PHE A 47 10.93 -7.83 11.35
C PHE A 47 10.63 -9.22 10.73
N GLY A 48 11.50 -9.73 9.86
CA GLY A 48 11.35 -11.08 9.27
C GLY A 48 11.90 -12.22 10.14
N CYS A 49 12.63 -11.86 11.20
CA CYS A 49 13.25 -12.78 12.15
C CYS A 49 12.50 -12.79 13.51
N VAL A 50 11.60 -11.82 13.77
CA VAL A 50 10.66 -11.87 14.90
C VAL A 50 9.51 -12.81 14.57
N GLY A 51 9.07 -13.60 15.56
CA GLY A 51 7.95 -14.52 15.37
C GLY A 51 6.64 -13.78 15.10
N GLU A 52 5.63 -14.50 14.60
CA GLU A 52 4.31 -13.92 14.25
C GLU A 52 3.70 -13.13 15.42
N ASN A 53 3.89 -13.63 16.64
CA ASN A 53 3.37 -13.01 17.87
C ASN A 53 4.08 -11.69 18.24
N GLU A 54 5.32 -11.48 17.80
CA GLU A 54 6.13 -10.28 18.11
C GLU A 54 6.18 -9.28 16.94
N ALA A 55 5.78 -9.69 15.74
CA ALA A 55 5.83 -8.83 14.55
C ALA A 55 5.01 -7.54 14.73
N MET A 56 3.84 -7.64 15.34
CA MET A 56 2.98 -6.47 15.58
C MET A 56 3.64 -5.47 16.54
N SER A 57 4.19 -5.93 17.67
CA SER A 57 4.87 -5.08 18.65
C SER A 57 6.21 -4.53 18.12
N PHE A 58 6.84 -5.24 17.18
CA PHE A 58 8.01 -4.73 16.46
C PHE A 58 7.66 -3.50 15.59
N LEU A 59 6.54 -3.55 14.87
CA LEU A 59 6.12 -2.44 14.00
C LEU A 59 5.47 -1.29 14.75
N LEU A 60 4.71 -1.59 15.80
CA LEU A 60 3.89 -0.63 16.54
C LEU A 60 4.21 -0.76 18.03
N ARG A 61 5.08 0.11 18.53
CA ARG A 61 5.46 0.21 19.94
C ARG A 61 4.57 1.19 20.69
N GLU A 62 4.55 1.05 22.01
CA GLU A 62 3.75 1.91 22.89
C GLU A 62 4.29 3.33 22.97
N ASP A 63 5.60 3.52 22.81
CA ASP A 63 6.30 4.80 22.82
C ASP A 63 6.31 5.51 21.46
N ASP A 64 5.83 4.85 20.39
CA ASP A 64 5.85 5.46 19.06
C ASP A 64 4.95 6.72 18.99
N PRO A 65 5.30 7.72 18.17
CA PRO A 65 4.51 8.94 18.00
C PRO A 65 3.07 8.67 17.57
N ASP A 66 2.13 9.48 18.04
CA ASP A 66 0.70 9.32 17.72
C ASP A 66 0.41 9.33 16.23
N ASP A 67 1.10 10.18 15.47
CA ASP A 67 0.90 10.26 14.02
C ASP A 67 1.41 9.01 13.30
N TYR A 68 2.46 8.36 13.81
CA TYR A 68 2.91 7.06 13.31
C TYR A 68 1.89 5.95 13.63
N LYS A 69 1.38 5.93 14.87
CA LYS A 69 0.32 5.00 15.28
C LYS A 69 -0.94 5.20 14.42
N LYS A 70 -1.29 6.45 14.09
CA LYS A 70 -2.39 6.78 13.17
C LYS A 70 -2.07 6.33 11.75
N LEU A 71 -0.87 6.56 11.24
CA LEU A 71 -0.43 6.10 9.91
C LEU A 71 -0.68 4.58 9.79
N LEU A 72 -0.12 3.78 10.71
CA LEU A 72 -0.24 2.33 10.68
C LEU A 72 -1.68 1.81 10.79
N ASN A 73 -2.50 2.44 11.63
CA ASN A 73 -3.85 1.95 11.95
C ASN A 73 -4.98 2.61 11.14
N ARG A 74 -4.70 3.68 10.39
CA ARG A 74 -5.73 4.46 9.67
C ARG A 74 -5.43 4.66 8.18
N CYS A 75 -4.20 4.43 7.74
CA CYS A 75 -3.90 4.32 6.32
C CYS A 75 -4.42 2.97 5.82
N PHE A 76 -5.17 2.99 4.71
CA PHE A 76 -5.63 1.77 4.05
C PHE A 76 -4.76 1.47 2.84
N VAL A 77 -4.45 0.20 2.66
CA VAL A 77 -3.58 -0.30 1.59
C VAL A 77 -4.27 -1.47 0.91
N VAL A 78 -4.15 -1.52 -0.42
CA VAL A 78 -4.60 -2.62 -1.26
C VAL A 78 -3.43 -3.09 -2.10
N VAL A 79 -3.01 -4.34 -1.95
CA VAL A 79 -1.98 -4.94 -2.81
C VAL A 79 -2.59 -5.21 -4.19
N SER A 80 -1.88 -4.84 -5.26
CA SER A 80 -2.32 -5.09 -6.64
C SER A 80 -2.42 -6.58 -6.92
N ASP A 81 -3.37 -7.00 -7.74
CA ASP A 81 -3.47 -8.41 -8.18
C ASP A 81 -2.29 -8.82 -9.06
N GLN A 82 -1.66 -7.84 -9.70
CA GLN A 82 -0.47 -8.02 -10.53
C GLN A 82 0.83 -7.81 -9.75
N ALA A 83 0.74 -7.63 -8.43
CA ALA A 83 1.93 -7.45 -7.60
C ALA A 83 2.73 -8.77 -7.57
N PRO A 84 4.04 -8.75 -7.85
CA PRO A 84 4.86 -9.93 -7.68
C PRO A 84 4.89 -10.34 -6.20
N PRO A 85 5.11 -11.62 -5.88
CA PRO A 85 5.36 -12.02 -4.50
C PRO A 85 6.66 -11.37 -3.99
N LEU A 86 6.69 -10.99 -2.72
CA LEU A 86 7.90 -10.47 -2.08
C LEU A 86 8.89 -11.62 -1.88
N ARG A 87 9.86 -11.76 -2.80
CA ARG A 87 10.81 -12.89 -2.84
C ARG A 87 11.92 -12.80 -1.80
N SER A 88 12.33 -11.60 -1.43
CA SER A 88 13.39 -11.36 -0.47
C SER A 88 13.01 -10.21 0.45
N TYR A 89 13.39 -10.37 1.72
CA TYR A 89 13.22 -9.34 2.73
C TYR A 89 14.58 -8.88 3.22
N ASP A 90 14.83 -7.58 3.15
CA ASP A 90 16.04 -6.95 3.65
C ASP A 90 15.67 -5.69 4.43
N THR A 91 16.18 -5.59 5.67
CA THR A 91 15.90 -4.50 6.59
C THR A 91 16.88 -3.35 6.48
N HIS A 92 17.91 -3.47 5.65
CA HIS A 92 18.87 -2.39 5.47
C HIS A 92 18.19 -1.18 4.82
N CYS A 93 18.43 -0.02 5.42
CA CYS A 93 18.15 1.28 4.83
C CYS A 93 19.44 1.79 4.19
N ARG A 94 19.61 1.55 2.90
CA ARG A 94 20.82 1.90 2.13
C ARG A 94 20.73 3.31 1.56
N TRP A 95 19.52 3.85 1.48
CA TRP A 95 19.25 5.17 0.93
C TRP A 95 18.66 6.10 1.99
N PRO A 96 19.01 7.39 1.97
CA PRO A 96 18.23 8.41 2.65
C PRO A 96 16.76 8.31 2.19
N HIS A 97 15.80 8.44 3.11
CA HIS A 97 14.39 8.20 2.83
C HIS A 97 13.87 9.04 1.64
N LEU A 98 14.23 10.33 1.59
CA LEU A 98 13.88 11.21 0.48
C LEU A 98 14.35 10.66 -0.87
N GLU A 99 15.57 10.15 -0.93
CA GLU A 99 16.14 9.62 -2.17
C GLU A 99 15.48 8.29 -2.56
N LEU A 100 15.13 7.46 -1.58
CA LEU A 100 14.38 6.23 -1.82
C LEU A 100 13.02 6.52 -2.47
N VAL A 101 12.27 7.49 -1.94
CA VAL A 101 10.95 7.87 -2.47
C VAL A 101 11.09 8.42 -3.90
N ARG A 102 12.00 9.37 -4.11
CA ARG A 102 12.27 9.97 -5.44
C ARG A 102 12.60 8.92 -6.49
N ARG A 103 13.56 8.04 -6.19
CA ARG A 103 13.95 6.97 -7.12
C ARG A 103 12.83 5.98 -7.36
N THR A 104 12.03 5.69 -6.36
CA THR A 104 10.87 4.81 -6.53
C THR A 104 9.86 5.41 -7.50
N ILE A 105 9.61 6.72 -7.39
CA ILE A 105 8.78 7.46 -8.35
C ILE A 105 9.39 7.43 -9.75
N GLU A 106 10.69 7.72 -9.87
CA GLU A 106 11.41 7.75 -11.16
C GLU A 106 11.42 6.39 -11.85
N MET A 107 11.68 5.31 -11.11
CA MET A 107 11.55 3.94 -11.63
C MET A 107 10.12 3.66 -12.11
N THR A 108 9.12 4.08 -11.33
CA THR A 108 7.71 3.90 -11.66
C THR A 108 7.33 4.65 -12.95
N ILE A 109 7.86 5.86 -13.15
CA ILE A 109 7.68 6.65 -14.39
C ILE A 109 8.28 5.91 -15.59
N ASN A 110 9.49 5.37 -15.44
CA ASN A 110 10.20 4.72 -16.54
C ASN A 110 9.59 3.36 -16.92
N GLU A 111 9.04 2.62 -15.96
CA GLU A 111 8.46 1.30 -16.17
C GLU A 111 7.03 1.33 -16.74
N GLN A 112 6.29 2.45 -16.62
CA GLN A 112 4.88 2.52 -16.98
C GLN A 112 4.65 3.03 -18.40
N CYS A 113 4.07 2.16 -19.25
CA CYS A 113 3.72 2.52 -20.62
C CYS A 113 2.26 3.03 -20.79
N ARG A 114 1.31 2.72 -19.88
CA ARG A 114 -0.14 3.00 -20.13
C ARG A 114 -1.06 3.28 -18.93
N SER A 115 -0.60 3.21 -17.68
CA SER A 115 -1.45 3.55 -16.51
C SER A 115 -0.64 4.37 -15.51
N SER A 116 -0.95 5.65 -15.38
CA SER A 116 -0.25 6.57 -14.49
C SER A 116 -0.55 6.24 -13.04
N ASN A 117 0.37 5.58 -12.35
CA ASN A 117 0.30 5.45 -10.90
C ASN A 117 0.28 6.85 -10.26
N ILE A 118 -0.62 7.09 -9.30
CA ILE A 118 -0.72 8.39 -8.60
C ILE A 118 0.59 8.80 -7.95
N LEU A 119 1.44 7.82 -7.61
CA LEU A 119 2.78 8.06 -7.07
C LEU A 119 3.60 9.03 -7.93
N SER A 120 3.46 9.00 -9.26
CA SER A 120 4.15 9.91 -10.19
C SER A 120 3.36 11.16 -10.57
N PHE A 121 2.12 11.30 -10.09
CA PHE A 121 1.27 12.43 -10.42
C PHE A 121 1.85 13.74 -9.88
N GLY A 122 2.00 14.73 -10.76
CA GLY A 122 2.56 16.05 -10.40
C GLY A 122 4.04 16.01 -9.99
N TYR A 123 4.77 14.93 -10.29
CA TYR A 123 6.21 14.86 -10.04
C TYR A 123 6.98 15.69 -11.08
N ASP A 124 7.67 16.71 -10.60
CA ASP A 124 8.61 17.49 -11.41
C ASP A 124 9.98 16.80 -11.41
N LYS A 125 10.45 16.41 -12.60
CA LYS A 125 11.73 15.73 -12.80
C LYS A 125 12.93 16.63 -12.54
N THR A 126 12.80 17.94 -12.73
CA THR A 126 13.87 18.92 -12.53
C THR A 126 14.09 19.18 -11.06
N SER A 127 13.03 19.51 -10.31
CA SER A 127 13.11 19.73 -8.86
C SER A 127 13.08 18.44 -8.02
N ARG A 128 12.72 17.31 -8.65
CA ARG A 128 12.54 15.99 -8.00
C ARG A 128 11.57 16.06 -6.82
N PHE A 129 10.45 16.76 -7.00
CA PHE A 129 9.51 17.07 -5.93
C PHE A 129 8.05 16.91 -6.38
N SER A 130 7.18 16.61 -5.42
CA SER A 130 5.72 16.67 -5.51
C SER A 130 5.12 16.63 -4.10
N ASN A 131 3.84 16.98 -3.98
CA ASN A 131 3.11 16.82 -2.70
C ASN A 131 3.15 15.35 -2.21
N THR A 132 3.17 14.39 -3.12
CA THR A 132 3.32 12.97 -2.77
C THR A 132 4.69 12.68 -2.16
N VAL A 133 5.78 13.26 -2.70
CA VAL A 133 7.12 13.17 -2.09
C VAL A 133 7.10 13.73 -0.68
N GLU A 134 6.55 14.92 -0.47
CA GLU A 134 6.47 15.55 0.85
C GLU A 134 5.71 14.67 1.87
N LEU A 135 4.53 14.18 1.49
CA LEU A 135 3.72 13.32 2.34
C LEU A 135 4.44 12.01 2.71
N LEU A 136 5.01 11.35 1.70
CA LEU A 136 5.71 10.07 1.86
C LEU A 136 7.07 10.20 2.55
N THR A 137 7.61 11.42 2.71
CA THR A 137 8.88 11.65 3.41
C THR A 137 8.70 12.24 4.81
N SER A 138 7.46 12.37 5.28
CA SER A 138 7.15 12.83 6.64
C SER A 138 7.75 11.91 7.73
N PRO A 139 7.92 12.40 8.98
CA PRO A 139 8.57 11.64 10.05
C PRO A 139 7.94 10.26 10.33
N SER A 140 6.64 10.12 10.17
CA SER A 140 5.94 8.82 10.36
C SER A 140 6.34 7.80 9.28
N TRP A 141 6.46 8.21 8.02
CA TRP A 141 6.93 7.33 6.95
C TRP A 141 8.43 7.05 7.07
N SER A 142 9.22 8.03 7.52
CA SER A 142 10.64 7.84 7.83
C SER A 142 10.85 6.79 8.92
N LEU A 143 10.06 6.86 10.00
CA LEU A 143 10.07 5.83 11.04
C LEU A 143 9.64 4.48 10.48
N LEU A 144 8.61 4.43 9.63
CA LEU A 144 8.20 3.17 9.01
C LEU A 144 9.35 2.54 8.21
N LEU A 145 10.05 3.33 7.39
CA LEU A 145 11.19 2.88 6.60
C LEU A 145 12.24 2.21 7.49
N THR A 146 12.61 2.81 8.62
CA THR A 146 13.63 2.21 9.51
C THR A 146 13.19 0.88 10.12
N ARG A 147 11.88 0.64 10.26
CA ARG A 147 11.34 -0.64 10.72
C ARG A 147 11.33 -1.71 9.63
N ILE A 148 10.93 -1.34 8.42
CA ILE A 148 10.65 -2.32 7.37
C ILE A 148 11.77 -2.49 6.35
N GLY A 149 12.69 -1.54 6.23
CA GLY A 149 13.77 -1.51 5.25
C GLY A 149 13.34 -1.06 3.86
N ASP A 150 14.36 -0.77 3.03
CA ASP A 150 14.15 -0.19 1.70
C ASP A 150 13.36 -1.10 0.77
N VAL A 151 13.62 -2.41 0.79
CA VAL A 151 13.00 -3.38 -0.13
C VAL A 151 11.49 -3.41 0.04
N LEU A 152 11.02 -3.49 1.30
CA LEU A 152 9.58 -3.51 1.55
C LEU A 152 8.94 -2.14 1.30
N MET A 153 9.64 -1.04 1.60
CA MET A 153 9.11 0.29 1.30
C MET A 153 8.91 0.49 -0.21
N VAL A 154 9.91 0.15 -1.03
CA VAL A 154 9.80 0.21 -2.50
C VAL A 154 8.65 -0.67 -2.98
N TYR A 155 8.53 -1.89 -2.43
CA TYR A 155 7.43 -2.79 -2.77
C TYR A 155 6.06 -2.16 -2.48
N LEU A 156 5.87 -1.58 -1.29
CA LEU A 156 4.63 -0.92 -0.90
C LEU A 156 4.27 0.20 -1.89
N LEU A 157 5.21 1.09 -2.19
CA LEU A 157 4.96 2.24 -3.08
C LEU A 157 4.65 1.82 -4.52
N LYS A 158 5.33 0.79 -5.05
CA LYS A 158 5.15 0.35 -6.44
C LYS A 158 3.96 -0.58 -6.65
N SER A 159 3.69 -1.46 -5.68
CA SER A 159 2.82 -2.62 -5.88
C SER A 159 1.47 -2.51 -5.17
N THR A 160 1.20 -1.37 -4.53
CA THR A 160 -0.04 -1.19 -3.76
C THR A 160 -0.73 0.14 -4.06
N SER A 161 -2.04 0.18 -3.83
CA SER A 161 -2.78 1.43 -3.71
C SER A 161 -2.85 1.85 -2.25
N ILE A 162 -2.39 3.07 -1.94
CA ILE A 162 -2.25 3.59 -0.58
C ILE A 162 -3.17 4.79 -0.39
N PHE A 163 -4.01 4.73 0.65
CA PHE A 163 -5.01 5.75 1.00
C PHE A 163 -4.74 6.31 2.40
N LEU A 164 -4.13 7.48 2.45
CA LEU A 164 -3.88 8.23 3.67
C LEU A 164 -5.16 8.84 4.21
N ARG A 165 -5.41 8.69 5.52
CA ARG A 165 -6.54 9.35 6.17
C ARG A 165 -6.20 10.81 6.48
N LEU A 166 -7.05 11.70 6.01
CA LEU A 166 -7.05 13.13 6.32
C LEU A 166 -8.06 13.44 7.45
N PRO A 167 -8.03 14.67 8.00
CA PRO A 167 -9.09 15.14 8.90
C PRO A 167 -10.49 14.93 8.32
N ARG A 168 -11.49 14.85 9.21
CA ARG A 168 -12.91 14.68 8.84
C ARG A 168 -13.21 13.41 8.03
N ASN A 169 -12.46 12.33 8.27
CA ASN A 169 -12.65 11.02 7.60
C ASN A 169 -12.53 11.05 6.07
N LYS A 170 -11.82 12.04 5.52
CA LYS A 170 -11.44 12.05 4.12
C LYS A 170 -10.22 11.17 3.89
N TYR A 171 -10.03 10.70 2.67
CA TYR A 171 -8.89 9.88 2.29
C TYR A 171 -8.24 10.45 1.03
N HIS A 172 -6.92 10.44 1.01
CA HIS A 172 -6.10 10.88 -0.11
C HIS A 172 -5.28 9.69 -0.61
N GLN A 173 -5.41 9.38 -1.90
CA GLN A 173 -4.62 8.31 -2.50
C GLN A 173 -3.24 8.86 -2.88
N VAL A 174 -2.18 8.15 -2.52
CA VAL A 174 -0.78 8.55 -2.77
C VAL A 174 0.00 7.55 -3.61
N ALA A 175 -0.56 6.37 -3.87
CA ALA A 175 0.03 5.35 -4.73
C ALA A 175 -1.04 4.47 -5.38
N GLY A 176 -0.65 3.76 -6.43
CA GLY A 176 -1.46 2.83 -7.20
C GLY A 176 -2.29 3.49 -8.31
N VAL A 177 -3.10 2.68 -8.98
CA VAL A 177 -4.02 3.14 -10.04
C VAL A 177 -5.06 4.09 -9.44
N PRO A 178 -5.38 5.23 -10.08
CA PRO A 178 -6.40 6.15 -9.59
C PRO A 178 -7.73 5.45 -9.29
N ILE A 179 -8.26 5.70 -8.09
CA ILE A 179 -9.54 5.12 -7.67
C ILE A 179 -10.70 5.57 -8.57
N SER A 180 -10.61 6.76 -9.17
CA SER A 180 -11.54 7.25 -10.19
C SER A 180 -11.69 6.29 -11.37
N ASP A 181 -10.58 5.76 -11.86
CA ASP A 181 -10.54 4.88 -13.03
C ASP A 181 -11.18 3.53 -12.71
N LEU A 182 -11.03 3.08 -11.47
CA LEU A 182 -11.66 1.86 -10.96
C LEU A 182 -13.16 2.04 -10.77
N CYS A 183 -13.60 3.18 -10.24
CA CYS A 183 -15.01 3.52 -10.14
C CYS A 183 -15.68 3.51 -11.53
N ILE A 184 -15.08 4.19 -12.52
CA ILE A 184 -15.62 4.23 -13.90
C ILE A 184 -15.76 2.81 -14.47
N LYS A 185 -14.72 1.98 -14.34
CA LYS A 185 -14.76 0.58 -14.80
C LYS A 185 -15.85 -0.23 -14.10
N SER A 186 -16.06 -0.01 -12.80
CA SER A 186 -17.11 -0.71 -12.04
C SER A 186 -18.51 -0.32 -12.51
N HIS A 187 -18.76 0.97 -12.77
CA HIS A 187 -20.02 1.45 -13.32
C HIS A 187 -20.28 0.92 -14.74
N LEU A 188 -19.26 0.92 -15.61
CA LEU A 188 -19.38 0.35 -16.96
C LEU A 188 -19.69 -1.15 -16.94
N ARG A 189 -19.10 -1.91 -16.00
CA ARG A 189 -19.41 -3.33 -15.81
C ARG A 189 -20.87 -3.56 -15.42
N ILE A 190 -21.41 -2.75 -14.50
CA ILE A 190 -22.82 -2.82 -14.08
C ILE A 190 -23.75 -2.51 -15.25
N SER A 191 -23.44 -1.49 -16.06
CA SER A 191 -24.23 -1.16 -17.25
C SER A 191 -24.21 -2.27 -18.30
N ALA A 192 -23.05 -2.89 -18.54
CA ALA A 192 -22.91 -3.99 -19.49
C ALA A 192 -23.63 -5.28 -19.06
N THR A 193 -23.67 -5.59 -17.75
CA THR A 193 -24.44 -6.73 -17.24
C THR A 193 -25.95 -6.50 -17.33
N THR A 194 -26.40 -5.25 -17.25
CA THR A 194 -27.83 -4.90 -17.38
C THR A 194 -28.31 -5.10 -18.83
N TYR A 195 -27.46 -4.78 -19.82
CA TYR A 195 -27.77 -4.97 -21.25
C TYR A 195 -27.80 -6.42 -21.74
N LYS A 196 -27.24 -7.39 -21.00
CA LYS A 196 -27.22 -8.81 -21.41
C LYS A 196 -28.43 -9.64 -20.96
N SER A 197 -29.46 -9.02 -20.38
CA SER A 197 -30.63 -9.73 -19.83
C SER A 197 -31.89 -9.71 -20.71
N SER A 198 -31.80 -9.25 -21.97
CA SER A 198 -32.96 -9.18 -22.87
C SER A 198 -32.65 -9.70 -24.28
N LEU A 199 -32.43 -11.01 -24.40
CA LEU A 199 -32.62 -11.74 -25.65
C LEU A 199 -33.78 -12.73 -25.42
N PRO A 200 -34.95 -12.56 -26.06
CA PRO A 200 -35.99 -13.56 -26.01
C PRO A 200 -35.52 -14.81 -26.76
N HIS A 201 -35.68 -15.97 -26.14
CA HIS A 201 -35.60 -17.26 -26.82
C HIS A 201 -36.58 -17.26 -28.02
N PRO A 202 -36.15 -17.59 -29.25
CA PRO A 202 -37.08 -17.91 -30.31
C PRO A 202 -37.75 -19.23 -29.94
N GLY A 203 -39.07 -19.18 -29.73
CA GLY A 203 -39.89 -20.33 -29.40
C GLY A 203 -39.89 -21.37 -30.51
N ASN A 204 -39.85 -22.63 -30.10
CA ASN A 204 -40.07 -23.78 -30.96
C ASN A 204 -41.53 -23.80 -31.42
N TYR A 205 -41.76 -23.82 -32.73
CA TYR A 205 -42.96 -24.37 -33.36
C TYR A 205 -42.65 -25.77 -33.88
#